data_AF-A0A958G907-F1
#
_entry.id   AF-A0A958G907-F1
#
_cell.length_a   1.000
_cell.length_b   1.000
_cell.length_c   1.000
_cell.angle_alpha   90.00
_cell.angle_beta   90.00
_cell.angle_gamma   90.00
#
_symmetry.space_group_name_H-M   'P 1'
#
loop_
_entity.id
_entity.type
_entity.pdbx_description
1 polymer ?
#
loop_
_entity_poly.entity_id
_entity_poly.type
_entity_poly.pdbx_seq_one_letter_code
_entity_poly.pdbx_strand_id
1 'polypeptide(L)'
;MGKIFTLFGLFFLLSTALLAQNGSQNPHGEIKWDCQTCHTTDSWRQMRSPLPFRHEDTGFPLIGEHKFAECASCHTSLKFAQVGTACADCHSDVHRGQLGIDCQSCHTSDSWQNQQEIFEIHASRGFPLSGVHAIADCQSCHVNEQQNEFTMTGVNCYDCHLSDFALSLNPNHAQANFTLDCQSCHVQSALRWVAPEYEHTERFELRGAHIETDCNSCHVSSYFGTDNQCYSCHVDAYNATTAPAHAAAGFPTDCAFCHGEVQWEGAEFDHLSQSGFALNGAHATTDCSSCHVDNQFSGLPRDCFGCHQSDFQATDNPDHETGGFPTDCMM
;
A
#
# COMPACT_ATOMS: atom_id res chain seq x y z
N MET A 1 -11.41 -116.28 39.46
CA MET A 1 -11.14 -116.98 38.17
C MET A 1 -10.66 -115.92 37.18
N GLY A 2 -9.44 -115.86 36.66
CA GLY A 2 -8.19 -116.60 36.83
C GLY A 2 -7.10 -115.98 35.90
N LYS A 3 -5.83 -116.36 36.18
CA LYS A 3 -4.60 -116.29 35.34
C LYS A 3 -3.94 -114.90 35.16
N ILE A 4 -2.74 -114.62 35.71
CA ILE A 4 -1.38 -115.20 35.54
C ILE A 4 -0.64 -114.67 34.29
N PHE A 5 0.37 -113.83 34.58
CA PHE A 5 1.70 -113.64 33.97
C PHE A 5 1.86 -113.48 32.45
N THR A 6 2.54 -112.38 32.05
CA THR A 6 3.92 -112.47 31.52
C THR A 6 4.65 -111.13 31.60
N LEU A 7 5.87 -111.18 32.16
CA LEU A 7 6.91 -110.14 32.14
C LEU A 7 7.71 -110.22 30.83
N PHE A 8 8.07 -109.06 30.28
CA PHE A 8 9.30 -108.77 29.50
C PHE A 8 9.49 -107.24 29.65
N GLY A 9 10.49 -106.72 30.38
CA GLY A 9 11.88 -106.52 29.94
C GLY A 9 11.94 -105.57 28.74
N LEU A 10 12.67 -104.45 28.67
CA LEU A 10 13.74 -103.84 29.46
C LEU A 10 13.95 -102.43 28.85
N PHE A 11 14.30 -101.42 29.66
CA PHE A 11 15.06 -100.21 29.32
C PHE A 11 14.66 -99.35 28.09
N PHE A 12 14.17 -98.13 28.31
CA PHE A 12 14.68 -96.93 27.60
C PHE A 12 14.24 -95.62 28.27
N LEU A 13 15.26 -94.85 28.68
CA LEU A 13 15.33 -93.40 28.89
C LEU A 13 14.30 -92.70 29.81
N LEU A 14 14.80 -92.33 31.00
CA LEU A 14 14.38 -91.11 31.69
C LEU A 14 14.51 -89.91 30.74
N SER A 15 13.38 -89.47 30.20
CA SER A 15 13.20 -88.10 29.70
C SER A 15 12.38 -87.36 30.74
N THR A 16 13.06 -86.77 31.72
CA THR A 16 12.48 -85.66 32.47
C THR A 16 12.30 -84.53 31.48
N ALA A 17 11.10 -84.40 30.94
CA ALA A 17 10.66 -83.18 30.30
C ALA A 17 10.72 -82.06 31.34
N LEU A 18 11.85 -81.37 31.44
CA LEU A 18 11.82 -79.97 31.83
C LEU A 18 10.96 -79.27 30.79
N LEU A 19 9.70 -79.02 31.14
CA LEU A 19 8.95 -77.94 30.53
C LEU A 19 9.70 -76.65 30.88
N ALA A 20 10.68 -76.29 30.05
CA ALA A 20 11.15 -74.92 29.97
C ALA A 20 9.91 -74.09 29.63
N GLN A 21 9.40 -73.34 30.62
CA GLN A 21 8.47 -72.26 30.34
C GLN A 21 9.17 -71.37 29.32
N ASN A 22 8.62 -71.33 28.11
CA ASN A 22 9.02 -70.38 27.09
C ASN A 22 8.89 -69.00 27.76
N GLY A 23 10.02 -68.37 28.09
CA GLY A 23 10.04 -67.07 28.75
C GLY A 23 9.16 -66.14 27.93
N SER A 24 8.14 -65.56 28.56
CA SER A 24 7.22 -64.66 27.87
C SER A 24 8.03 -63.59 27.15
N GLN A 25 7.96 -63.54 25.83
CA GLN A 25 8.57 -62.45 25.07
C GLN A 25 8.02 -61.13 25.62
N ASN A 26 8.90 -60.18 25.94
CA ASN A 26 8.49 -58.89 26.46
C ASN A 26 7.54 -58.22 25.44
N PRO A 27 6.26 -57.99 25.77
CA PRO A 27 5.31 -57.40 24.82
C PRO A 27 5.70 -55.97 24.44
N HIS A 28 6.60 -55.34 25.20
CA HIS A 28 7.12 -54.01 24.98
C HIS A 28 8.38 -53.96 24.10
N GLY A 29 8.94 -55.12 23.73
CA GLY A 29 10.21 -55.20 22.99
C GLY A 29 11.43 -54.86 23.88
N GLU A 30 12.45 -54.25 23.28
CA GLU A 30 13.59 -53.73 24.04
C GLU A 30 13.19 -52.44 24.75
N ILE A 31 13.18 -52.48 26.08
CA ILE A 31 12.82 -51.35 26.94
C ILE A 31 13.96 -51.06 27.90
N LYS A 32 14.32 -49.78 28.05
CA LYS A 32 15.44 -49.35 28.91
C LYS A 32 15.07 -49.25 30.40
N TRP A 33 13.78 -49.33 30.72
CA TRP A 33 13.25 -49.16 32.07
C TRP A 33 12.91 -50.50 32.73
N ASP A 34 13.11 -50.59 34.04
CA ASP A 34 12.75 -51.76 34.82
C ASP A 34 11.24 -52.01 34.79
N CYS A 35 10.83 -53.28 34.71
CA CYS A 35 9.41 -53.65 34.61
C CYS A 35 8.56 -53.10 35.77
N GLN A 36 9.15 -52.99 36.96
CA GLN A 36 8.53 -52.50 38.19
C GLN A 36 8.25 -50.98 38.18
N THR A 37 8.77 -50.26 37.19
CA THR A 37 8.44 -48.85 36.96
C THR A 37 6.96 -48.71 36.61
N CYS A 38 6.44 -49.60 35.76
CA CYS A 38 5.07 -49.53 35.24
C CYS A 38 4.16 -50.62 35.78
N HIS A 39 4.69 -51.79 36.14
CA HIS A 39 3.90 -52.94 36.59
C HIS A 39 4.04 -53.16 38.09
N THR A 40 3.01 -53.74 38.70
CA THR A 40 3.07 -54.25 40.07
C THR A 40 3.27 -55.76 40.05
N THR A 41 3.76 -56.34 41.15
CA THR A 41 3.82 -57.80 41.30
C THR A 41 2.44 -58.44 41.36
N ASP A 42 1.39 -57.64 41.60
CA ASP A 42 0.02 -58.11 41.81
C ASP A 42 -0.76 -58.25 40.49
N SER A 43 -0.41 -57.47 39.46
CA SER A 43 -1.05 -57.54 38.14
C SER A 43 -0.17 -56.96 37.03
N TRP A 44 -0.06 -57.70 35.92
CA TRP A 44 0.56 -57.27 34.66
C TRP A 44 -0.44 -56.58 33.70
N ARG A 45 -1.73 -56.61 34.03
CA ARG A 45 -2.77 -55.93 33.24
C ARG A 45 -3.04 -54.51 33.72
N GLN A 46 -2.75 -54.24 35.00
CA GLN A 46 -2.96 -52.95 35.61
C GLN A 46 -1.62 -52.28 35.86
N MET A 47 -1.45 -51.12 35.25
CA MET A 47 -0.27 -50.30 35.47
C MET A 47 -0.32 -49.63 36.85
N ARG A 48 0.85 -49.33 37.40
CA ARG A 48 0.99 -48.53 38.61
C ARG A 48 0.28 -47.19 38.45
N SER A 49 -0.37 -46.75 39.51
CA SER A 49 -0.96 -45.41 39.60
C SER A 49 -0.60 -44.80 40.95
N PRO A 50 0.08 -43.64 40.98
CA PRO A 50 0.60 -42.90 39.82
C PRO A 50 1.76 -43.63 39.13
N LEU A 51 1.90 -43.41 37.82
CA LEU A 51 3.08 -43.87 37.07
C LEU A 51 4.28 -42.99 37.46
N PRO A 52 5.39 -43.57 37.94
CA PRO A 52 6.64 -42.82 38.16
C PRO A 52 7.35 -42.44 36.85
N PHE A 53 6.88 -42.96 35.72
CA PHE A 53 7.37 -42.62 34.38
C PHE A 53 6.96 -41.20 33.98
N ARG A 54 7.91 -40.48 33.38
CA ARG A 54 7.80 -39.07 32.98
C ARG A 54 8.24 -38.90 31.53
N HIS A 55 7.39 -38.28 30.71
CA HIS A 55 7.71 -38.01 29.31
C HIS A 55 8.84 -36.99 29.16
N GLU A 56 9.09 -36.15 30.17
CA GLU A 56 10.18 -35.20 30.18
C GLU A 56 11.58 -35.86 30.19
N ASP A 57 11.65 -37.12 30.61
CA ASP A 57 12.88 -37.91 30.59
C ASP A 57 13.09 -38.61 29.23
N THR A 58 12.21 -38.33 28.26
CA THR A 58 12.26 -38.88 26.90
C THR A 58 12.58 -37.79 25.88
N GLY A 59 12.68 -38.17 24.60
CA GLY A 59 12.87 -37.20 23.51
C GLY A 59 11.62 -36.38 23.16
N PHE A 60 10.48 -36.62 23.81
CA PHE A 60 9.22 -35.94 23.53
C PHE A 60 8.51 -35.52 24.83
N PRO A 61 8.83 -34.34 25.38
CA PRO A 61 8.14 -33.82 26.56
C PRO A 61 6.69 -33.46 26.19
N LEU A 62 5.72 -33.94 26.98
CA LEU A 62 4.32 -33.56 26.78
C LEU A 62 4.11 -32.12 27.26
N ILE A 63 3.98 -31.21 26.29
CA ILE A 63 3.72 -29.78 26.48
C ILE A 63 2.40 -29.37 25.83
N GLY A 64 1.82 -28.25 26.29
CA GLY A 64 0.49 -27.79 25.88
C GLY A 64 -0.59 -28.85 25.98
N GLU A 65 -1.40 -28.98 24.93
CA GLU A 65 -2.54 -29.89 24.87
C GLU A 65 -2.12 -31.37 24.88
N HIS A 66 -0.88 -31.69 24.48
CA HIS A 66 -0.37 -33.06 24.55
C HIS A 66 -0.30 -33.61 25.99
N LYS A 67 -0.32 -32.75 27.03
CA LYS A 67 -0.40 -33.18 28.44
C LYS A 67 -1.67 -33.94 28.78
N PHE A 68 -2.74 -33.70 28.01
CA PHE A 68 -4.06 -34.31 28.23
C PHE A 68 -4.33 -35.48 27.27
N ALA A 69 -3.39 -35.79 26.37
CA ALA A 69 -3.53 -36.90 25.44
C ALA A 69 -3.51 -38.24 26.19
N GLU A 70 -4.41 -39.14 25.81
CA GLU A 70 -4.38 -40.50 26.30
C GLU A 70 -3.18 -41.25 25.72
N CYS A 71 -2.57 -42.17 26.48
CA CYS A 71 -1.39 -42.91 26.04
C CYS A 71 -1.62 -43.64 24.70
N ALA A 72 -2.84 -44.14 24.49
CA ALA A 72 -3.24 -44.87 23.28
C ALA A 72 -3.33 -43.99 22.02
N SER A 73 -3.46 -42.66 22.18
CA SER A 73 -3.50 -41.72 21.05
C SER A 73 -2.16 -41.65 20.32
N CYS A 74 -1.05 -41.90 21.01
CA CYS A 74 0.30 -41.90 20.43
C CYS A 74 0.87 -43.33 20.32
N HIS A 75 0.65 -44.16 21.34
CA HIS A 75 1.14 -45.53 21.40
C HIS A 75 0.10 -46.52 20.89
N THR A 76 0.03 -46.67 19.56
CA THR A 76 -0.88 -47.63 18.89
C THR A 76 -0.48 -49.10 19.08
N SER A 77 0.72 -49.34 19.63
CA SER A 77 1.21 -50.67 20.00
C SER A 77 1.86 -50.66 21.38
N LEU A 78 2.04 -51.85 21.97
CA LEU A 78 2.73 -52.02 23.26
C LEU A 78 4.24 -51.74 23.18
N LYS A 79 4.81 -51.54 21.99
CA LYS A 79 6.21 -51.18 21.77
C LYS A 79 6.37 -49.66 21.81
N PHE A 80 6.53 -49.12 23.01
CA PHE A 80 6.55 -47.68 23.27
C PHE A 80 7.68 -46.90 22.55
N ALA A 81 8.76 -47.58 22.14
CA ALA A 81 9.88 -46.96 21.43
C ALA A 81 9.61 -46.66 19.93
N GLN A 82 8.46 -47.07 19.39
CA GLN A 82 8.13 -46.95 17.96
C GLN A 82 7.04 -45.88 17.71
N VAL A 83 7.29 -44.66 18.17
CA VAL A 83 6.40 -43.51 17.95
C VAL A 83 7.22 -42.36 17.35
N GLY A 84 6.68 -41.76 16.29
CA GLY A 84 7.27 -40.58 15.65
C GLY A 84 7.18 -39.34 16.55
N THR A 85 8.01 -38.34 16.29
CA THR A 85 8.09 -37.11 17.10
C THR A 85 7.87 -35.84 16.28
N ALA A 86 7.78 -35.95 14.95
CA ALA A 86 7.39 -34.84 14.11
C ALA A 86 5.88 -34.64 14.18
N CYS A 87 5.43 -33.40 14.04
CA CYS A 87 4.00 -33.05 14.04
C CYS A 87 3.22 -33.91 13.02
N ALA A 88 3.79 -34.08 11.81
CA ALA A 88 3.20 -34.84 10.72
C ALA A 88 3.15 -36.37 10.94
N ASP A 89 3.86 -36.90 11.95
CA ASP A 89 3.78 -38.32 12.31
C ASP A 89 2.43 -38.68 12.95
N CYS A 90 1.76 -37.68 13.56
CA CYS A 90 0.50 -37.85 14.27
C CYS A 90 -0.64 -37.00 13.70
N HIS A 91 -0.34 -35.80 13.20
CA HIS A 91 -1.31 -34.86 12.68
C HIS A 91 -1.33 -34.84 11.16
N SER A 92 -2.52 -34.91 10.58
CA SER A 92 -2.71 -34.72 9.15
C SER A 92 -2.54 -33.26 8.76
N ASP A 93 -1.76 -32.99 7.72
CA ASP A 93 -1.64 -31.64 7.18
C ASP A 93 -2.95 -31.21 6.48
N VAL A 94 -3.63 -30.24 7.10
CA VAL A 94 -4.86 -29.66 6.55
C VAL A 94 -4.59 -28.72 5.39
N HIS A 95 -3.34 -28.24 5.22
CA HIS A 95 -2.90 -27.31 4.17
C HIS A 95 -2.47 -28.01 2.87
N ARG A 96 -2.66 -29.34 2.77
CA ARG A 96 -2.46 -30.12 1.54
C ARG A 96 -1.03 -30.00 0.96
N GLY A 97 -0.03 -29.85 1.81
CA GLY A 97 1.39 -29.76 1.46
C GLY A 97 1.85 -28.38 1.00
N GLN A 98 0.98 -27.37 1.02
CA GLN A 98 1.28 -26.05 0.45
C GLN A 98 2.22 -25.22 1.33
N LEU A 99 2.21 -25.46 2.64
CA LEU A 99 3.03 -24.71 3.61
C LEU A 99 4.23 -25.52 4.13
N GLY A 100 4.44 -26.73 3.63
CA GLY A 100 5.47 -27.65 4.12
C GLY A 100 5.15 -28.28 5.48
N ILE A 101 6.15 -28.90 6.11
CA ILE A 101 6.00 -29.68 7.36
C ILE A 101 6.47 -28.94 8.62
N ASP A 102 6.90 -27.68 8.49
CA ASP A 102 7.38 -26.85 9.59
C ASP A 102 6.19 -26.24 10.36
N CYS A 103 5.35 -27.10 10.93
CA CYS A 103 4.09 -26.70 11.56
C CYS A 103 4.30 -25.69 12.71
N GLN A 104 5.43 -25.80 13.42
CA GLN A 104 5.80 -24.92 14.53
C GLN A 104 6.12 -23.47 14.11
N SER A 105 6.24 -23.20 12.80
CA SER A 105 6.33 -21.82 12.29
C SER A 105 5.02 -21.04 12.44
N CYS A 106 3.88 -21.72 12.59
CA CYS A 106 2.56 -21.08 12.69
C CYS A 106 1.76 -21.52 13.93
N HIS A 107 1.93 -22.77 14.34
CA HIS A 107 1.16 -23.41 15.41
C HIS A 107 2.04 -23.68 16.63
N THR A 108 1.40 -23.84 17.78
CA THR A 108 2.09 -24.24 19.01
C THR A 108 1.51 -25.55 19.53
N SER A 109 2.20 -26.18 20.47
CA SER A 109 1.66 -27.33 21.20
C SER A 109 0.38 -27.02 21.99
N ASP A 110 0.08 -25.75 22.22
CA ASP A 110 -1.10 -25.28 22.96
C ASP A 110 -2.29 -25.01 22.03
N SER A 111 -2.06 -24.73 20.74
CA SER A 111 -3.14 -24.45 19.79
C SER A 111 -2.72 -24.57 18.33
N TRP A 112 -3.64 -25.13 17.51
CA TRP A 112 -3.61 -25.06 16.04
C TRP A 112 -4.14 -23.74 15.48
N GLN A 113 -4.63 -22.83 16.33
CA GLN A 113 -4.86 -21.46 15.88
C GLN A 113 -3.50 -20.85 15.51
N ASN A 114 -3.45 -19.99 14.50
CA ASN A 114 -2.22 -19.31 14.14
C ASN A 114 -1.82 -18.40 15.31
N GLN A 115 -0.65 -18.69 15.91
CA GLN A 115 -0.13 -17.99 17.09
C GLN A 115 0.97 -16.98 16.72
N GLN A 116 1.45 -16.99 15.46
CA GLN A 116 2.34 -15.97 14.90
C GLN A 116 1.54 -14.97 14.04
N GLU A 117 1.96 -13.70 14.06
CA GLU A 117 1.24 -12.61 13.42
C GLU A 117 1.21 -12.84 11.90
N ILE A 118 0.01 -13.08 11.34
CA ILE A 118 -0.24 -13.18 9.89
C ILE A 118 0.48 -12.06 9.11
N PHE A 119 0.61 -10.88 9.71
CA PHE A 119 1.36 -9.73 9.21
C PHE A 119 2.85 -10.03 8.96
N GLU A 120 3.53 -10.71 9.88
CA GLU A 120 4.95 -11.06 9.75
C GLU A 120 5.19 -12.05 8.60
N ILE A 121 4.30 -13.05 8.46
CA ILE A 121 4.39 -14.03 7.38
C ILE A 121 4.24 -13.34 6.02
N HIS A 122 3.22 -12.50 5.87
CA HIS A 122 2.99 -11.74 4.64
C HIS A 122 4.15 -10.77 4.34
N ALA A 123 4.66 -10.07 5.36
CA ALA A 123 5.82 -9.19 5.23
C ALA A 123 7.09 -9.94 4.80
N SER A 124 7.36 -11.11 5.39
CA SER A 124 8.53 -11.95 5.05
C SER A 124 8.50 -12.47 3.61
N ARG A 125 7.32 -12.53 2.99
CA ARG A 125 7.11 -12.98 1.61
C ARG A 125 6.93 -11.83 0.61
N GLY A 126 7.22 -10.59 1.03
CA GLY A 126 7.26 -9.44 0.12
C GLY A 126 5.90 -8.75 -0.08
N PHE A 127 4.89 -9.07 0.72
CA PHE A 127 3.60 -8.37 0.69
C PHE A 127 3.17 -7.96 2.10
N PRO A 128 3.81 -6.97 2.74
CA PRO A 128 3.39 -6.51 4.06
C PRO A 128 1.96 -5.99 4.02
N LEU A 129 1.05 -6.67 4.74
CA LEU A 129 -0.35 -6.26 4.85
C LEU A 129 -0.41 -4.89 5.54
N SER A 130 -0.70 -3.85 4.77
CA SER A 130 -0.71 -2.46 5.20
C SER A 130 -1.84 -1.68 4.52
N GLY A 131 -2.23 -0.54 5.08
CA GLY A 131 -3.36 0.25 4.57
C GLY A 131 -4.64 -0.60 4.53
N VAL A 132 -5.35 -0.52 3.41
CA VAL A 132 -6.57 -1.31 3.19
C VAL A 132 -6.34 -2.83 3.13
N HIS A 133 -5.15 -3.29 2.73
CA HIS A 133 -4.82 -4.71 2.67
C HIS A 133 -4.70 -5.35 4.07
N ALA A 134 -4.43 -4.56 5.11
CA ALA A 134 -4.37 -5.02 6.49
C ALA A 134 -5.72 -5.47 7.06
N ILE A 135 -6.81 -5.03 6.45
CA ILE A 135 -8.19 -5.33 6.87
C ILE A 135 -8.99 -6.07 5.78
N ALA A 136 -8.33 -6.48 4.71
CA ALA A 136 -8.97 -7.24 3.65
C ALA A 136 -9.35 -8.64 4.15
N ASP A 137 -10.52 -9.13 3.75
CA ASP A 137 -10.89 -10.52 4.00
C ASP A 137 -9.89 -11.45 3.30
N CYS A 138 -9.36 -12.44 4.02
CA CYS A 138 -8.37 -13.39 3.50
C CYS A 138 -8.82 -14.04 2.17
N GLN A 139 -10.13 -14.30 2.05
CA GLN A 139 -10.81 -14.87 0.87
C GLN A 139 -10.65 -14.03 -0.40
N SER A 140 -10.43 -12.72 -0.24
CA SER A 140 -10.27 -11.77 -1.35
C SER A 140 -9.00 -12.04 -2.14
N CYS A 141 -8.00 -12.65 -1.51
CA CYS A 141 -6.74 -13.05 -2.12
C CYS A 141 -6.61 -14.58 -2.18
N HIS A 142 -6.93 -15.27 -1.09
CA HIS A 142 -6.89 -16.73 -0.99
C HIS A 142 -8.22 -17.36 -1.36
N VAL A 143 -8.52 -17.39 -2.67
CA VAL A 143 -9.83 -17.80 -3.22
C VAL A 143 -10.29 -19.23 -2.87
N ASN A 144 -9.39 -20.09 -2.37
CA ASN A 144 -9.68 -21.46 -1.95
C ASN A 144 -9.40 -21.71 -0.46
N GLU A 145 -9.43 -20.67 0.39
CA GLU A 145 -9.19 -20.79 1.83
C GLU A 145 -10.13 -21.80 2.52
N GLN A 146 -11.38 -21.91 2.09
CA GLN A 146 -12.33 -22.92 2.63
C GLN A 146 -11.84 -24.37 2.44
N GLN A 147 -10.88 -24.57 1.53
CA GLN A 147 -10.21 -25.84 1.28
C GLN A 147 -8.80 -25.91 1.91
N ASN A 148 -8.43 -24.90 2.71
CA ASN A 148 -7.09 -24.63 3.22
C ASN A 148 -6.04 -24.53 2.11
N GLU A 149 -6.44 -23.99 0.95
CA GLU A 149 -5.55 -23.76 -0.17
C GLU A 149 -5.11 -22.29 -0.19
N PHE A 150 -3.87 -22.07 0.22
CA PHE A 150 -3.16 -20.80 0.28
C PHE A 150 -2.10 -20.72 -0.84
N THR A 151 -2.47 -21.14 -2.05
CA THR A 151 -1.61 -20.99 -3.23
C THR A 151 -1.15 -19.54 -3.37
N MET A 152 0.13 -19.35 -3.69
CA MET A 152 0.69 -18.02 -3.79
C MET A 152 -0.02 -17.24 -4.90
N THR A 153 -0.73 -16.19 -4.48
CA THR A 153 -1.24 -15.16 -5.39
C THR A 153 -0.07 -14.24 -5.73
N GLY A 154 -0.04 -13.72 -6.96
CA GLY A 154 0.93 -12.71 -7.34
C GLY A 154 0.85 -11.51 -6.37
N VAL A 155 2.01 -11.03 -5.91
CA VAL A 155 2.10 -9.98 -4.89
C VAL A 155 2.34 -8.60 -5.50
N ASN A 156 2.47 -8.51 -6.82
CA ASN A 156 2.62 -7.21 -7.48
C ASN A 156 1.24 -6.54 -7.56
N CYS A 157 1.21 -5.22 -7.48
CA CYS A 157 -0.03 -4.46 -7.53
C CYS A 157 -0.89 -4.83 -8.75
N TYR A 158 -0.27 -4.96 -9.93
CA TYR A 158 -0.96 -5.29 -11.17
C TYR A 158 -1.50 -6.72 -11.21
N ASP A 159 -1.03 -7.65 -10.37
CA ASP A 159 -1.55 -9.01 -10.35
C ASP A 159 -3.04 -9.04 -9.92
N CYS A 160 -3.47 -8.01 -9.17
CA CYS A 160 -4.88 -7.81 -8.79
C CYS A 160 -5.50 -6.55 -9.41
N HIS A 161 -4.76 -5.44 -9.46
CA HIS A 161 -5.26 -4.12 -9.83
C HIS A 161 -5.02 -3.72 -11.30
N LEU A 162 -4.67 -4.66 -12.19
CA LEU A 162 -4.48 -4.33 -13.62
C LEU A 162 -5.76 -3.77 -14.27
N SER A 163 -6.93 -4.25 -13.84
CA SER A 163 -8.20 -3.71 -14.34
C SER A 163 -8.43 -2.29 -13.86
N ASP A 164 -8.15 -2.00 -12.59
CA ASP A 164 -8.25 -0.63 -12.05
C ASP A 164 -7.29 0.33 -12.76
N PHE A 165 -6.06 -0.13 -13.02
CA PHE A 165 -5.07 0.61 -13.82
C PHE A 165 -5.59 0.93 -15.22
N ALA A 166 -6.13 -0.07 -15.92
CA ALA A 166 -6.62 0.08 -17.28
C ALA A 166 -7.91 0.91 -17.40
N LEU A 167 -8.73 0.93 -16.35
CA LEU A 167 -10.00 1.66 -16.30
C LEU A 167 -9.87 3.08 -15.76
N SER A 168 -8.70 3.48 -15.26
CA SER A 168 -8.47 4.84 -14.80
C SER A 168 -8.66 5.85 -15.91
N LEU A 169 -9.46 6.88 -15.65
CA LEU A 169 -9.77 7.91 -16.63
C LEU A 169 -9.04 9.23 -16.36
N ASN A 170 -8.74 9.57 -15.09
CA ASN A 170 -8.11 10.84 -14.74
C ASN A 170 -7.16 10.68 -13.52
N PRO A 171 -5.84 10.59 -13.72
CA PRO A 171 -5.19 10.51 -15.03
C PRO A 171 -5.47 9.18 -15.75
N ASN A 172 -5.47 9.19 -17.08
CA ASN A 172 -5.60 7.96 -17.86
C ASN A 172 -4.24 7.25 -17.97
N HIS A 173 -4.02 6.24 -17.12
CA HIS A 173 -2.74 5.55 -17.06
C HIS A 173 -2.34 4.87 -18.38
N ALA A 174 -3.31 4.29 -19.09
CA ALA A 174 -3.07 3.59 -20.36
C ALA A 174 -2.68 4.57 -21.48
N GLN A 175 -3.37 5.71 -21.58
CA GLN A 175 -3.05 6.76 -22.54
C GLN A 175 -1.69 7.41 -22.23
N ALA A 176 -1.40 7.62 -20.95
CA ALA A 176 -0.14 8.19 -20.49
C ALA A 176 1.06 7.24 -20.63
N ASN A 177 0.80 5.95 -20.89
CA ASN A 177 1.79 4.88 -20.86
C ASN A 177 2.59 4.86 -19.53
N PHE A 178 1.89 5.07 -18.42
CA PHE A 178 2.50 5.01 -17.09
C PHE A 178 2.99 3.59 -16.78
N THR A 179 4.02 3.51 -15.94
CA THR A 179 4.61 2.23 -15.57
C THR A 179 3.70 1.45 -14.63
N LEU A 180 3.91 0.14 -14.51
CA LEU A 180 3.25 -0.70 -13.51
C LEU A 180 3.91 -0.60 -12.12
N ASP A 181 4.90 0.28 -11.94
CA ASP A 181 5.46 0.63 -10.64
C ASP A 181 4.52 1.64 -9.95
N CYS A 182 3.40 1.13 -9.41
CA CYS A 182 2.37 1.94 -8.80
C CYS A 182 2.89 2.79 -7.63
N GLN A 183 3.94 2.32 -6.94
CA GLN A 183 4.54 2.99 -5.78
C GLN A 183 5.28 4.28 -6.14
N SER A 184 5.57 4.51 -7.43
CA SER A 184 6.11 5.78 -7.91
C SER A 184 5.18 6.98 -7.67
N CYS A 185 3.87 6.73 -7.52
CA CYS A 185 2.86 7.77 -7.36
C CYS A 185 1.85 7.47 -6.23
N HIS A 186 1.56 6.19 -5.95
CA HIS A 186 0.55 5.77 -5.00
C HIS A 186 1.15 5.15 -3.75
N VAL A 187 0.57 5.48 -2.59
CA VAL A 187 1.05 5.01 -1.29
C VAL A 187 0.29 3.76 -0.86
N GLN A 188 0.98 2.62 -0.76
CA GLN A 188 0.37 1.33 -0.40
C GLN A 188 -0.25 1.29 1.01
N SER A 189 0.24 2.15 1.92
CA SER A 189 -0.26 2.24 3.30
C SER A 189 -1.49 3.15 3.44
N ALA A 190 -1.94 3.77 2.35
CA ALA A 190 -3.13 4.62 2.37
C ALA A 190 -4.39 3.82 2.73
N LEU A 191 -5.28 4.44 3.50
CA LEU A 191 -6.57 3.85 3.91
C LEU A 191 -7.64 3.91 2.83
N ARG A 192 -7.35 4.56 1.70
CA ARG A 192 -8.18 4.59 0.50
C ARG A 192 -7.29 4.90 -0.70
N TRP A 193 -7.70 4.46 -1.89
CA TRP A 193 -7.03 4.86 -3.13
C TRP A 193 -7.30 6.35 -3.37
N VAL A 194 -6.31 7.18 -3.09
CA VAL A 194 -6.36 8.65 -3.23
C VAL A 194 -5.61 9.10 -4.47
N ALA A 195 -5.82 10.38 -4.82
CA ALA A 195 -4.98 11.08 -5.77
C ALA A 195 -3.50 10.86 -5.44
N PRO A 196 -2.65 10.65 -6.45
CA PRO A 196 -1.23 10.39 -6.25
C PRO A 196 -0.54 11.59 -5.60
N GLU A 197 0.54 11.34 -4.86
CA GLU A 197 1.44 12.38 -4.37
C GLU A 197 2.36 12.83 -5.52
N TYR A 198 1.79 13.49 -6.53
CA TYR A 198 2.57 14.08 -7.62
C TYR A 198 2.42 15.60 -7.62
N GLU A 199 3.54 16.29 -7.42
CA GLU A 199 3.60 17.74 -7.32
C GLU A 199 4.19 18.36 -8.60
N HIS A 200 3.53 19.39 -9.15
CA HIS A 200 3.98 20.07 -10.38
C HIS A 200 5.00 21.19 -10.11
N THR A 201 6.05 20.94 -9.31
CA THR A 201 6.92 22.00 -8.78
C THR A 201 7.96 22.57 -9.75
N GLU A 202 8.31 21.85 -10.82
CA GLU A 202 9.48 22.21 -11.65
C GLU A 202 9.14 22.99 -12.93
N ARG A 203 7.88 22.98 -13.39
CA ARG A 203 7.52 23.54 -14.71
C ARG A 203 6.25 24.39 -14.70
N PHE A 204 5.24 23.99 -13.94
CA PHE A 204 3.98 24.73 -13.84
C PHE A 204 3.34 24.43 -12.49
N GLU A 205 3.69 25.23 -11.48
CA GLU A 205 3.17 25.04 -10.13
C GLU A 205 1.68 25.33 -10.12
N LEU A 206 0.87 24.34 -9.73
CA LEU A 206 -0.58 24.49 -9.71
C LEU A 206 -0.96 25.48 -8.61
N ARG A 207 -1.52 26.62 -9.03
CA ARG A 207 -1.99 27.71 -8.16
C ARG A 207 -3.41 28.12 -8.56
N GLY A 208 -4.16 28.65 -7.60
CA GLY A 208 -5.53 29.13 -7.84
C GLY A 208 -6.44 28.02 -8.40
N ALA A 209 -7.19 28.34 -9.45
CA ALA A 209 -8.14 27.42 -10.07
C ALA A 209 -7.48 26.18 -10.72
N HIS A 210 -6.19 26.24 -11.06
CA HIS A 210 -5.47 25.11 -11.66
C HIS A 210 -5.28 23.93 -10.70
N ILE A 211 -5.35 24.16 -9.38
CA ILE A 211 -5.24 23.09 -8.36
C ILE A 211 -6.41 22.12 -8.44
N GLU A 212 -7.61 22.64 -8.71
CA GLU A 212 -8.86 21.86 -8.74
C GLU A 212 -9.19 21.34 -10.15
N THR A 213 -8.33 21.61 -11.14
CA THR A 213 -8.59 21.27 -12.53
C THR A 213 -8.21 19.81 -12.79
N ASP A 214 -9.09 19.09 -13.49
CA ASP A 214 -8.84 17.71 -13.92
C ASP A 214 -7.57 17.62 -14.77
N CYS A 215 -6.69 16.65 -14.49
CA CYS A 215 -5.42 16.48 -15.19
C CYS A 215 -5.59 16.42 -16.72
N ASN A 216 -6.62 15.72 -17.19
CA ASN A 216 -6.92 15.59 -18.62
C ASN A 216 -7.29 16.91 -19.31
N SER A 217 -7.70 17.95 -18.56
CA SER A 217 -7.98 19.27 -19.13
C SER A 217 -6.71 19.92 -19.69
N CYS A 218 -5.56 19.62 -19.06
CA CYS A 218 -4.24 20.09 -19.48
C CYS A 218 -3.52 19.01 -20.33
N HIS A 219 -3.61 17.75 -19.92
CA HIS A 219 -2.91 16.61 -20.52
C HIS A 219 -3.77 15.87 -21.56
N VAL A 220 -4.26 16.59 -22.57
CA VAL A 220 -5.25 16.07 -23.53
C VAL A 220 -4.71 14.91 -24.38
N SER A 221 -3.47 15.01 -24.85
CA SER A 221 -2.84 14.03 -25.76
C SER A 221 -1.70 13.26 -25.11
N SER A 222 -1.01 13.88 -24.15
CA SER A 222 0.17 13.36 -23.48
C SER A 222 0.30 13.99 -22.10
N TYR A 223 0.80 13.21 -21.14
CA TYR A 223 1.21 13.69 -19.81
C TYR A 223 2.63 14.27 -19.80
N PHE A 224 3.36 14.10 -20.90
CA PHE A 224 4.70 14.63 -21.10
C PHE A 224 4.68 15.77 -22.12
N GLY A 225 5.39 16.85 -21.79
CA GLY A 225 5.60 17.97 -22.72
C GLY A 225 4.39 18.89 -22.91
N THR A 226 3.40 18.84 -22.02
CA THR A 226 2.30 19.81 -22.00
C THR A 226 2.87 21.22 -21.91
N ASP A 227 2.34 22.09 -22.78
CA ASP A 227 2.70 23.50 -22.80
C ASP A 227 2.26 24.15 -21.48
N ASN A 228 3.14 24.98 -20.92
CA ASN A 228 2.94 25.67 -19.65
C ASN A 228 2.80 27.18 -19.83
N GLN A 229 2.72 27.68 -21.07
CA GLN A 229 2.52 29.09 -21.35
C GLN A 229 1.04 29.44 -21.19
N CYS A 230 0.73 30.47 -20.41
CA CYS A 230 -0.66 30.91 -20.17
C CYS A 230 -1.44 31.09 -21.48
N TYR A 231 -0.80 31.74 -22.48
CA TYR A 231 -1.42 32.02 -23.77
C TYR A 231 -1.77 30.76 -24.58
N SER A 232 -1.01 29.66 -24.48
CA SER A 232 -1.30 28.45 -25.27
C SER A 232 -2.64 27.83 -24.89
N CYS A 233 -3.06 28.01 -23.64
CA CYS A 233 -4.34 27.51 -23.12
C CYS A 233 -5.43 28.60 -23.13
N HIS A 234 -5.06 29.86 -22.90
CA HIS A 234 -6.00 30.98 -22.76
C HIS A 234 -6.06 31.90 -23.98
N VAL A 235 -5.72 31.39 -25.17
CA VAL A 235 -5.76 32.17 -26.43
C VAL A 235 -7.14 32.78 -26.71
N ASP A 236 -8.21 32.03 -26.46
CA ASP A 236 -9.57 32.51 -26.69
C ASP A 236 -9.93 33.64 -25.72
N ALA A 237 -9.55 33.50 -24.45
CA ALA A 237 -9.75 34.55 -23.45
C ALA A 237 -8.93 35.81 -23.78
N TYR A 238 -7.67 35.64 -24.19
CA TYR A 238 -6.80 36.73 -24.64
C TYR A 238 -7.42 37.48 -25.83
N ASN A 239 -7.89 36.76 -26.85
CA ASN A 239 -8.47 37.36 -28.04
C ASN A 239 -9.85 37.99 -27.80
N ALA A 240 -10.62 37.48 -26.82
CA ALA A 240 -11.97 37.95 -26.52
C ALA A 240 -12.01 39.12 -25.52
N THR A 241 -10.90 39.45 -24.85
CA THR A 241 -10.88 40.55 -23.88
C THR A 241 -11.06 41.90 -24.58
N THR A 242 -11.86 42.80 -24.00
CA THR A 242 -12.18 44.12 -24.59
C THR A 242 -11.82 45.31 -23.70
N ALA A 243 -11.45 45.08 -22.44
CA ALA A 243 -11.20 46.15 -21.47
C ALA A 243 -9.95 45.85 -20.62
N PRO A 244 -8.74 46.16 -21.12
CA PRO A 244 -8.41 46.63 -22.47
C PRO A 244 -8.37 45.49 -23.50
N ALA A 245 -8.48 45.80 -24.79
CA ALA A 245 -8.49 44.78 -25.84
C ALA A 245 -7.09 44.22 -26.13
N HIS A 246 -6.73 43.11 -25.46
CA HIS A 246 -5.37 42.55 -25.48
C HIS A 246 -4.77 42.37 -26.89
N ALA A 247 -5.46 41.60 -27.73
CA ALA A 247 -5.01 41.29 -29.08
C ALA A 247 -4.96 42.52 -30.00
N ALA A 248 -5.96 43.41 -29.92
CA ALA A 248 -6.04 44.61 -30.76
C ALA A 248 -4.96 45.64 -30.39
N ALA A 249 -4.64 45.74 -29.10
CA ALA A 249 -3.58 46.61 -28.58
C ALA A 249 -2.17 46.02 -28.76
N GLY A 250 -2.05 44.74 -29.12
CA GLY A 250 -0.76 44.06 -29.29
C GLY A 250 0.01 43.84 -27.99
N PHE A 251 -0.70 43.57 -26.88
CA PHE A 251 -0.07 43.25 -25.60
C PHE A 251 0.78 41.97 -25.67
N PRO A 252 1.76 41.78 -24.77
CA PRO A 252 2.55 40.56 -24.73
C PRO A 252 1.71 39.37 -24.24
N THR A 253 2.12 38.16 -24.62
CA THR A 253 1.51 36.91 -24.17
C THR A 253 2.08 36.40 -22.85
N ASP A 254 3.03 37.13 -22.25
CA ASP A 254 3.54 36.89 -20.90
C ASP A 254 2.60 37.54 -19.88
N CYS A 255 1.57 36.78 -19.50
CA CYS A 255 0.48 37.27 -18.65
C CYS A 255 0.95 37.70 -17.26
N ALA A 256 2.01 37.05 -16.73
CA ALA A 256 2.56 37.30 -15.40
C ALA A 256 3.10 38.73 -15.22
N PHE A 257 3.27 39.45 -16.34
CA PHE A 257 3.65 40.85 -16.33
C PHE A 257 2.58 41.78 -15.75
N CYS A 258 1.29 41.41 -15.87
CA CYS A 258 0.18 42.21 -15.31
C CYS A 258 -0.77 41.41 -14.42
N HIS A 259 -0.89 40.09 -14.64
CA HIS A 259 -1.87 39.23 -13.97
C HIS A 259 -1.21 38.26 -13.00
N GLY A 260 -1.90 37.96 -11.89
CA GLY A 260 -1.55 36.87 -10.99
C GLY A 260 -2.33 35.60 -11.28
N GLU A 261 -1.75 34.44 -10.97
CA GLU A 261 -2.37 33.12 -11.18
C GLU A 261 -3.46 32.77 -10.14
N VAL A 262 -3.42 33.42 -8.97
CA VAL A 262 -4.39 33.19 -7.88
C VAL A 262 -5.56 34.16 -7.96
N GLN A 263 -5.27 35.44 -8.24
CA GLN A 263 -6.27 36.46 -8.50
C GLN A 263 -6.00 37.06 -9.88
N TRP A 264 -6.81 36.63 -10.85
CA TRP A 264 -6.66 37.02 -12.24
C TRP A 264 -7.23 38.42 -12.52
N GLU A 265 -8.31 38.78 -11.83
CA GLU A 265 -8.91 40.10 -11.89
C GLU A 265 -8.06 41.15 -11.16
N GLY A 266 -8.13 42.40 -11.63
CA GLY A 266 -7.34 43.50 -11.04
C GLY A 266 -5.89 43.49 -11.51
N ALA A 267 -5.68 43.43 -12.83
CA ALA A 267 -4.35 43.50 -13.41
C ALA A 267 -3.61 44.75 -12.92
N GLU A 268 -2.38 44.58 -12.44
CA GLU A 268 -1.54 45.68 -12.00
C GLU A 268 -0.48 45.96 -13.06
N PHE A 269 -0.31 47.22 -13.42
CA PHE A 269 0.72 47.65 -14.36
C PHE A 269 1.37 48.93 -13.82
N ASP A 270 2.68 48.84 -13.54
CA ASP A 270 3.44 49.99 -13.06
C ASP A 270 3.76 50.94 -14.23
N HIS A 271 2.88 51.92 -14.42
CA HIS A 271 3.03 52.94 -15.45
C HIS A 271 4.34 53.73 -15.33
N LEU A 272 4.83 53.98 -14.10
CA LEU A 272 6.07 54.72 -13.91
C LEU A 272 7.28 53.89 -14.34
N SER A 273 7.38 52.64 -13.89
CA SER A 273 8.54 51.81 -14.22
C SER A 273 8.58 51.44 -15.69
N GLN A 274 7.42 51.28 -16.32
CA GLN A 274 7.31 50.78 -17.70
C GLN A 274 7.28 51.88 -18.76
N SER A 275 6.61 53.01 -18.49
CA SER A 275 6.50 54.12 -19.46
C SER A 275 7.19 55.41 -19.02
N GLY A 276 7.69 55.49 -17.78
CA GLY A 276 8.26 56.70 -17.22
C GLY A 276 7.21 57.76 -16.87
N PHE A 277 5.92 57.43 -16.89
CA PHE A 277 4.82 58.35 -16.62
C PHE A 277 4.10 57.92 -15.34
N ALA A 278 4.27 58.67 -14.25
CA ALA A 278 3.59 58.37 -12.98
C ALA A 278 2.14 58.84 -13.01
N LEU A 279 1.19 57.91 -12.83
CA LEU A 279 -0.22 58.23 -12.64
C LEU A 279 -0.45 58.77 -11.22
N ASN A 280 -0.61 60.09 -11.09
CA ASN A 280 -0.82 60.78 -9.81
C ASN A 280 -2.17 61.51 -9.78
N GLY A 281 -2.71 61.71 -8.58
CA GLY A 281 -3.95 62.45 -8.36
C GLY A 281 -5.12 61.81 -9.10
N ALA A 282 -5.87 62.61 -9.88
CA ALA A 282 -7.01 62.12 -10.66
C ALA A 282 -6.64 61.03 -11.67
N HIS A 283 -5.42 61.06 -12.24
CA HIS A 283 -4.96 60.06 -13.21
C HIS A 283 -4.77 58.67 -12.60
N ALA A 284 -4.58 58.57 -11.27
CA ALA A 284 -4.32 57.29 -10.60
C ALA A 284 -5.53 56.35 -10.60
N THR A 285 -6.73 56.88 -10.81
CA THR A 285 -7.98 56.10 -10.80
C THR A 285 -8.74 56.20 -12.13
N THR A 286 -8.10 56.77 -13.17
CA THR A 286 -8.72 56.95 -14.48
C THR A 286 -8.67 55.64 -15.26
N ASP A 287 -9.77 55.27 -15.91
CA ASP A 287 -9.81 54.10 -16.79
C ASP A 287 -8.80 54.24 -17.94
N CYS A 288 -8.11 53.15 -18.27
CA CYS A 288 -7.07 53.14 -19.30
C CYS A 288 -7.56 53.72 -20.64
N SER A 289 -8.80 53.41 -21.03
CA SER A 289 -9.43 53.85 -22.28
C SER A 289 -9.66 55.37 -22.35
N SER A 290 -9.60 56.09 -21.22
CA SER A 290 -9.71 57.55 -21.20
C SER A 290 -8.48 58.23 -21.80
N CYS A 291 -7.31 57.59 -21.71
CA CYS A 291 -6.06 58.07 -22.29
C CYS A 291 -5.67 57.26 -23.54
N HIS A 292 -5.86 55.95 -23.48
CA HIS A 292 -5.53 55.00 -24.55
C HIS A 292 -6.70 54.79 -25.51
N VAL A 293 -7.01 55.85 -26.26
CA VAL A 293 -8.05 55.83 -27.29
C VAL A 293 -7.69 54.87 -28.43
N ASP A 294 -8.70 54.25 -29.03
CA ASP A 294 -8.55 53.29 -30.15
C ASP A 294 -7.55 52.15 -29.90
N ASN A 295 -7.36 51.76 -28.63
CA ASN A 295 -6.36 50.78 -28.18
C ASN A 295 -4.91 51.15 -28.49
N GLN A 296 -4.60 52.46 -28.58
CA GLN A 296 -3.22 52.93 -28.69
C GLN A 296 -2.56 53.04 -27.31
N PHE A 297 -1.75 52.04 -26.96
CA PHE A 297 -1.03 51.97 -25.67
C PHE A 297 0.42 52.46 -25.71
N SER A 298 0.90 52.94 -26.86
CA SER A 298 2.26 53.46 -27.03
C SER A 298 2.28 54.76 -27.83
N GLY A 299 3.30 55.58 -27.60
CA GLY A 299 3.54 56.81 -28.37
C GLY A 299 2.67 58.01 -27.99
N LEU A 300 1.87 57.92 -26.92
CA LEU A 300 1.11 59.06 -26.41
C LEU A 300 2.03 60.14 -25.83
N PRO A 301 1.64 61.43 -25.92
CA PRO A 301 2.32 62.52 -25.23
C PRO A 301 2.41 62.25 -23.72
N ARG A 302 3.50 62.71 -23.10
CA ARG A 302 3.75 62.59 -21.66
C ARG A 302 3.80 63.95 -20.95
N ASP A 303 3.76 65.03 -21.72
CA ASP A 303 3.65 66.39 -21.21
C ASP A 303 2.19 66.78 -21.00
N CYS A 304 1.97 67.64 -20.01
CA CYS A 304 0.64 68.03 -19.58
C CYS A 304 -0.15 68.72 -20.70
N PHE A 305 0.50 69.62 -21.44
CA PHE A 305 -0.13 70.33 -22.55
C PHE A 305 -0.53 69.41 -23.71
N GLY A 306 0.25 68.36 -24.00
CA GLY A 306 -0.06 67.39 -25.05
C GLY A 306 -1.43 66.71 -24.87
N CYS A 307 -1.91 66.56 -23.63
CA CYS A 307 -3.23 65.98 -23.33
C CYS A 307 -4.27 67.03 -22.92
N HIS A 308 -3.86 68.10 -22.24
CA HIS A 308 -4.75 69.14 -21.72
C HIS A 308 -4.68 70.45 -22.52
N GLN A 309 -4.35 70.39 -23.82
CA GLN A 309 -4.27 71.57 -24.67
C GLN A 309 -5.59 72.36 -24.67
N SER A 310 -6.73 71.67 -24.79
CA SER A 310 -8.04 72.33 -24.77
C SER A 310 -8.31 73.03 -23.44
N ASP A 311 -7.95 72.40 -22.32
CA ASP A 311 -8.16 72.98 -20.99
C ASP A 311 -7.23 74.18 -20.76
N PHE A 312 -5.97 74.08 -21.22
CA PHE A 312 -5.00 75.16 -21.19
C PHE A 312 -5.50 76.38 -21.97
N GLN A 313 -6.02 76.16 -23.18
CA GLN A 313 -6.54 77.21 -24.07
C GLN A 313 -7.87 77.80 -23.59
N ALA A 314 -8.68 77.02 -22.87
CA ALA A 314 -9.97 77.46 -22.35
C ALA A 314 -9.89 78.14 -20.97
N THR A 315 -8.70 78.24 -20.38
CA THR A 315 -8.52 78.89 -19.07
C THR A 315 -8.47 80.41 -19.24
N ASP A 316 -9.43 81.13 -18.68
CA ASP A 316 -9.55 82.59 -18.81
C ASP A 316 -9.05 83.38 -17.58
N ASN A 317 -8.75 82.70 -16.45
CA ASN A 317 -8.44 83.40 -15.19
C ASN A 317 -7.43 82.67 -14.28
N PRO A 318 -6.13 83.01 -14.35
CA PRO A 318 -5.52 83.87 -15.37
C PRO A 318 -5.50 83.17 -16.73
N ASP A 319 -5.61 83.95 -17.82
CA ASP A 319 -5.45 83.42 -19.17
C ASP A 319 -4.03 82.87 -19.36
N HIS A 320 -3.95 81.57 -19.66
CA HIS A 320 -2.69 80.86 -19.78
C HIS A 320 -1.91 81.21 -21.07
N GLU A 321 -2.60 81.46 -22.19
CA GLU A 321 -1.98 81.85 -23.47
C GLU A 321 -1.46 83.28 -23.40
N THR A 322 -2.31 84.23 -23.00
CA THR A 322 -1.99 85.66 -22.92
C THR A 322 -0.99 85.93 -21.78
N GLY A 323 -1.04 85.13 -20.72
CA GLY A 323 -0.11 85.19 -19.60
C GLY A 323 1.27 84.55 -19.87
N GLY A 324 1.41 83.79 -20.96
CA GLY A 324 2.67 83.14 -21.32
C GLY A 324 3.10 82.04 -20.35
N PHE A 325 2.14 81.28 -19.80
CA PHE A 325 2.42 80.23 -18.83
C PHE A 325 3.14 79.02 -19.49
N PRO A 326 4.06 78.34 -18.78
CA PRO A 326 4.72 77.14 -19.30
C PRO A 326 3.75 75.99 -19.60
N THR A 327 4.02 75.24 -20.69
CA THR A 327 3.21 74.09 -21.13
C THR A 327 3.64 72.76 -20.49
N ASP A 328 4.74 72.76 -19.75
CA ASP A 328 5.15 71.60 -18.95
C ASP A 328 4.28 71.43 -17.69
N CYS A 329 3.46 72.44 -17.35
CA CYS A 329 2.59 72.51 -16.18
C CYS A 329 3.31 72.10 -14.87
N MET A 330 4.63 72.27 -14.83
CA MET A 330 5.44 72.10 -13.64
C MET A 330 5.58 73.49 -13.02
N MET A 331 4.96 73.69 -11.85
CA MET A 331 5.15 74.92 -11.07
C MET A 331 6.60 75.09 -10.61
#